data_AF-A0A6G6ZWM9-F1
#
_entry.id   AF-A0A6G6ZWM9-F1
#
_cell.length_a   1.000
_cell.length_b   1.000
_cell.length_c   1.000
_cell.angle_alpha   90.00
_cell.angle_beta   90.00
_cell.angle_gamma   90.00
#
_symmetry.space_group_name_H-M   'P 1'
#
loop_
_entity.id
_entity.type
_entity.pdbx_description
1 polymer ?
#
loop_
_entity_poly.entity_id
_entity_poly.type
_entity_poly.pdbx_seq_one_letter_code
_entity_poly.pdbx_strand_id
1 'polypeptide(L)'
;MNASPSRASLSALQEYAAHCLDAYCQAQGIAHPCIDELLEHLRSMAGYPNLALWEQAGAGLALNGRGDDMPASLCAMLDTQQAEQLQALACNVVEVGLVDMYGQDSTLPRHFVAQVEAMLERASVELPRDRHPA
;
A
#
# COMPACT_ATOMS: atom_id res chain seq x y z
N MET A 1 -5.35 14.66 23.53
CA MET A 1 -6.48 13.97 22.88
C MET A 1 -6.16 13.98 21.40
N ASN A 2 -5.67 12.86 20.86
CA ASN A 2 -5.49 12.74 19.43
C ASN A 2 -6.86 12.41 18.85
N ALA A 3 -7.25 13.12 17.79
CA ALA A 3 -8.51 12.85 17.10
C ALA A 3 -8.34 11.59 16.25
N SER A 4 -9.34 10.72 16.28
CA SER A 4 -9.39 9.53 15.43
C SER A 4 -9.19 9.93 13.96
N PRO A 5 -8.41 9.17 13.17
CA PRO A 5 -8.21 9.50 11.78
C PRO A 5 -9.57 9.50 11.10
N SER A 6 -9.99 10.69 10.66
CA SER A 6 -11.13 10.82 9.76
C SER A 6 -10.92 9.90 8.55
N ARG A 7 -12.02 9.44 7.96
CA ARG A 7 -11.95 8.68 6.70
C ARG A 7 -11.11 9.38 5.64
N ALA A 8 -11.18 10.71 5.55
CA ALA A 8 -10.37 11.51 4.65
C ALA A 8 -8.86 11.39 4.94
N SER A 9 -8.46 11.46 6.21
CA SER A 9 -7.05 11.28 6.60
C SER A 9 -6.56 9.84 6.35
N LEU A 10 -7.39 8.83 6.57
CA LEU A 10 -7.02 7.44 6.27
C LEU A 10 -6.81 7.23 4.77
N SER A 11 -7.74 7.72 3.94
CA SER A 11 -7.59 7.65 2.48
C SER A 11 -6.38 8.43 1.96
N ALA A 12 -6.06 9.59 2.55
CA ALA A 12 -4.87 10.34 2.20
C ALA A 12 -3.56 9.58 2.53
N LEU A 13 -3.51 8.90 3.67
CA LEU A 13 -2.37 8.02 4.01
C LEU A 13 -2.28 6.83 3.04
N GLN A 14 -3.41 6.24 2.68
CA GLN A 14 -3.47 5.13 1.72
C GLN A 14 -3.00 5.55 0.33
N GLU A 15 -3.39 6.74 -0.13
CA GLU A 15 -2.96 7.31 -1.41
C GLU A 15 -1.45 7.56 -1.43
N TYR A 16 -0.90 8.15 -0.35
CA TYR A 16 0.54 8.32 -0.21
C TYR A 16 1.29 6.97 -0.23
N ALA A 17 0.79 5.97 0.49
CA ALA A 17 1.40 4.63 0.49
C ALA A 17 1.35 3.98 -0.91
N ALA A 18 0.29 4.20 -1.68
CA ALA A 18 0.21 3.76 -3.07
C ALA A 18 1.22 4.48 -3.98
N HIS A 19 1.46 5.78 -3.77
CA HIS A 19 2.53 6.51 -4.47
C HIS A 19 3.92 5.94 -4.14
N CYS A 20 4.16 5.53 -2.89
CA CYS A 20 5.42 4.88 -2.52
C CYS A 20 5.61 3.52 -3.22
N LEU A 21 4.56 2.69 -3.31
CA LEU A 21 4.60 1.43 -4.05
C LEU A 21 4.93 1.66 -5.54
N ASP A 22 4.25 2.62 -6.17
CA ASP A 22 4.50 2.99 -7.55
C ASP A 22 5.95 3.47 -7.75
N ALA A 23 6.44 4.39 -6.91
CA ALA A 23 7.82 4.87 -6.96
C ALA A 23 8.84 3.75 -6.82
N TYR A 24 8.61 2.78 -5.92
CA TYR A 24 9.46 1.60 -5.80
C TYR A 24 9.44 0.76 -7.08
N CYS A 25 8.26 0.43 -7.60
CA CYS A 25 8.13 -0.36 -8.83
C CYS A 25 8.81 0.32 -10.02
N GLN A 26 8.65 1.64 -10.20
CA GLN A 26 9.34 2.41 -11.24
C GLN A 26 10.86 2.36 -11.08
N ALA A 27 11.37 2.58 -9.87
CA ALA A 27 12.81 2.57 -9.60
C ALA A 27 13.46 1.18 -9.80
N GLN A 28 12.71 0.11 -9.53
CA GLN A 28 13.17 -1.27 -9.72
C GLN A 28 12.90 -1.80 -11.15
N GLY A 29 12.25 -1.02 -12.02
CA GLY A 29 11.86 -1.46 -13.37
C GLY A 29 10.82 -2.58 -13.37
N ILE A 30 10.00 -2.67 -12.32
CA ILE A 30 8.96 -3.68 -12.17
C ILE A 30 7.66 -3.12 -12.75
N ALA A 31 7.17 -3.72 -13.84
CA ALA A 31 5.90 -3.38 -14.45
C ALA A 31 5.08 -4.66 -14.68
N HIS A 32 3.90 -4.75 -14.07
CA HIS A 32 3.03 -5.91 -14.17
C HIS A 32 1.56 -5.51 -13.93
N PRO A 33 0.58 -6.03 -14.71
CA PRO A 33 -0.82 -5.64 -14.58
C PRO A 33 -1.41 -5.77 -13.18
N CYS A 34 -1.05 -6.82 -12.43
CA CYS A 34 -1.54 -6.98 -11.04
C CYS A 34 -1.04 -5.88 -10.08
N ILE A 35 0.10 -5.24 -10.37
CA ILE A 35 0.57 -4.09 -9.60
C ILE A 35 -0.28 -2.87 -9.97
N ASP A 36 -0.57 -2.66 -11.25
CA ASP A 36 -1.44 -1.57 -11.72
C ASP A 36 -2.84 -1.68 -11.10
N GLU A 37 -3.42 -2.88 -11.09
CA GLU A 37 -4.71 -3.18 -10.46
C GLU A 37 -4.69 -2.88 -8.95
N LEU A 38 -3.63 -3.27 -8.25
CA LEU A 38 -3.47 -2.96 -6.82
C LEU A 38 -3.37 -1.45 -6.61
N LEU A 39 -2.54 -0.74 -7.38
CA LEU A 39 -2.38 0.72 -7.26
C LEU A 39 -3.70 1.45 -7.52
N GLU A 40 -4.45 1.06 -8.56
CA GLU A 40 -5.77 1.62 -8.84
C GLU A 40 -6.73 1.40 -7.66
N HIS A 41 -6.75 0.17 -7.12
CA HIS A 41 -7.59 -0.17 -5.98
C HIS A 41 -7.27 0.66 -4.74
N LEU A 42 -5.98 0.80 -4.38
CA LEU A 42 -5.55 1.56 -3.20
C LEU A 42 -5.93 3.05 -3.31
N ARG A 43 -5.71 3.64 -4.49
CA ARG A 43 -6.06 5.04 -4.78
C ARG A 43 -7.57 5.29 -4.77
N SER A 44 -8.38 4.26 -5.01
CA SER A 44 -9.84 4.39 -5.07
C SER A 44 -10.54 4.52 -3.69
N MET A 45 -9.83 4.32 -2.57
CA MET A 45 -10.42 4.22 -1.22
C MET A 45 -11.36 5.40 -0.87
N ALA A 46 -10.96 6.62 -1.22
CA ALA A 46 -11.75 7.83 -0.95
C ALA A 46 -13.09 7.84 -1.69
N GLY A 47 -13.16 7.22 -2.88
CA GLY A 47 -14.34 7.21 -3.75
C GLY A 47 -15.36 6.13 -3.45
N TYR A 48 -15.03 5.13 -2.62
CA TYR A 48 -15.98 4.07 -2.30
C TYR A 48 -17.15 4.59 -1.45
N PRO A 49 -18.37 4.05 -1.58
CA PRO A 49 -19.48 4.44 -0.71
C PRO A 49 -19.27 3.91 0.73
N ASN A 50 -18.68 2.72 0.85
CA ASN A 50 -18.41 2.02 2.11
C ASN A 50 -17.05 1.29 2.02
N LEU A 51 -16.26 1.35 3.10
CA LEU A 51 -14.95 0.71 3.20
C LEU A 51 -15.03 -0.82 3.22
N ALA A 52 -16.13 -1.44 3.65
CA ALA A 52 -16.28 -2.89 3.55
C ALA A 52 -16.33 -3.39 2.08
N LEU A 53 -16.92 -2.59 1.18
CA LEU A 53 -16.92 -2.92 -0.25
C LEU A 53 -15.52 -2.74 -0.86
N TRP A 54 -14.80 -1.72 -0.39
CA TRP A 54 -13.40 -1.51 -0.77
C TRP A 54 -12.55 -2.70 -0.32
N GLU A 55 -12.65 -3.10 0.95
CA GLU A 55 -11.96 -4.26 1.50
C GLU A 55 -12.24 -5.53 0.69
N GLN A 56 -13.51 -5.82 0.40
CA GLN A 56 -13.90 -6.99 -0.37
C GLN A 56 -13.33 -6.98 -1.79
N ALA A 57 -13.34 -5.83 -2.47
CA ALA A 57 -12.75 -5.69 -3.80
C ALA A 57 -11.23 -5.94 -3.77
N GLY A 58 -10.53 -5.39 -2.77
CA GLY A 58 -9.09 -5.56 -2.62
C GLY A 58 -8.68 -7.00 -2.31
N ALA A 59 -9.47 -7.71 -1.51
CA ALA A 59 -9.24 -9.13 -1.22
C ALA A 59 -9.34 -10.03 -2.47
N GLY A 60 -10.07 -9.59 -3.51
CA GLY A 60 -10.22 -10.30 -4.77
C GLY A 60 -9.11 -10.09 -5.79
N LEU A 61 -8.13 -9.21 -5.50
CA LEU A 61 -7.02 -8.93 -6.42
C LEU A 61 -6.00 -10.07 -6.44
N ALA A 62 -5.34 -10.25 -7.58
CA ALA A 62 -4.29 -11.25 -7.74
C ALA A 62 -3.06 -10.95 -6.87
N LEU A 63 -2.70 -9.67 -6.70
CA LEU A 63 -1.76 -9.20 -5.70
C LEU A 63 -2.55 -8.37 -4.68
N ASN A 64 -2.82 -8.93 -3.51
CA ASN A 64 -3.69 -8.30 -2.51
C ASN A 64 -2.97 -7.84 -1.23
N GLY A 65 -1.70 -8.22 -1.02
CA GLY A 65 -0.91 -7.83 0.15
C GLY A 65 -1.41 -8.38 1.49
N ARG A 66 -2.25 -9.42 1.51
CA ARG A 66 -2.87 -9.98 2.73
C ARG A 66 -2.20 -11.27 3.23
N GLY A 67 -0.96 -11.50 2.82
CA GLY A 67 -0.20 -12.72 3.11
C GLY A 67 -0.44 -13.87 2.13
N ASP A 68 -1.29 -13.67 1.13
CA ASP A 68 -1.38 -14.59 -0.01
C ASP A 68 -0.12 -14.49 -0.89
N ASP A 69 0.22 -15.60 -1.54
CA ASP A 69 1.35 -15.66 -2.47
C ASP A 69 1.14 -14.72 -3.66
N MET A 70 2.22 -14.05 -4.10
CA MET A 70 2.18 -13.28 -5.34
C MET A 70 1.87 -14.17 -6.55
N PRO A 71 1.24 -13.61 -7.60
CA PRO A 71 1.00 -14.34 -8.84
C PRO A 71 2.29 -14.94 -9.42
N ALA A 72 2.24 -16.20 -9.85
CA ALA A 72 3.41 -16.88 -10.42
C ALA A 72 4.02 -16.13 -11.61
N SER A 73 3.21 -15.43 -12.40
CA SER A 73 3.67 -14.59 -13.52
C SER A 73 4.52 -13.41 -13.05
N LEU A 74 4.18 -12.81 -11.91
CA LEU A 74 4.96 -11.74 -11.29
C LEU A 74 6.25 -12.30 -10.69
N CYS A 75 6.18 -13.41 -9.95
CA CYS A 75 7.35 -14.07 -9.37
C CYS A 75 8.39 -14.47 -10.44
N ALA A 76 7.95 -14.91 -11.62
CA ALA A 76 8.84 -15.29 -12.71
C ALA A 76 9.68 -14.13 -13.28
N MET A 77 9.29 -12.88 -13.01
CA MET A 77 9.99 -11.68 -13.46
C MET A 77 10.99 -11.13 -12.44
N LEU A 78 10.94 -11.62 -11.20
CA LEU A 78 11.69 -11.06 -10.08
C LEU A 78 12.77 -12.04 -9.62
N ASP A 79 13.90 -11.52 -9.18
CA ASP A 79 14.78 -12.31 -8.34
C ASP A 79 14.18 -12.51 -6.94
N THR A 80 14.75 -13.43 -6.16
CA THR A 80 14.24 -13.76 -4.82
C THR A 80 14.18 -12.54 -3.90
N GLN A 81 15.17 -11.66 -3.96
CA GLN A 81 15.23 -10.50 -3.09
C GLN A 81 14.16 -9.46 -3.49
N GLN A 82 14.01 -9.22 -4.79
CA GLN A 82 12.96 -8.34 -5.32
C GLN A 82 11.56 -8.87 -4.97
N ALA A 83 11.35 -10.18 -5.07
CA ALA A 83 10.07 -10.79 -4.73
C ALA A 83 9.72 -10.62 -3.24
N GLU A 84 10.68 -10.90 -2.35
CA GLU A 84 10.50 -10.72 -0.90
C GLU A 84 10.23 -9.25 -0.54
N GLN A 85 10.99 -8.32 -1.14
CA GLN A 85 10.82 -6.89 -0.88
C GLN A 85 9.47 -6.37 -1.40
N LEU A 86 9.08 -6.75 -2.61
CA LEU A 86 7.79 -6.34 -3.20
C LEU A 86 6.61 -6.89 -2.39
N GLN A 87 6.67 -8.16 -1.98
CA GLN A 87 5.63 -8.76 -1.14
C GLN A 87 5.51 -8.01 0.19
N ALA A 88 6.63 -7.78 0.87
CA ALA A 88 6.63 -7.05 2.14
C ALA A 88 6.11 -5.61 1.97
N LEU A 89 6.46 -4.94 0.87
CA LEU A 89 6.02 -3.58 0.59
C LEU A 89 4.51 -3.54 0.34
N ALA A 90 4.01 -4.45 -0.52
CA ALA A 90 2.58 -4.57 -0.81
C ALA A 90 1.77 -4.83 0.48
N CYS A 91 2.25 -5.70 1.37
CA CYS A 91 1.61 -5.94 2.66
C CYS A 91 1.53 -4.67 3.50
N ASN A 92 2.65 -3.96 3.69
CA ASN A 92 2.64 -2.74 4.50
C ASN A 92 1.74 -1.65 3.89
N VAL A 93 1.74 -1.51 2.56
CA VAL A 93 0.93 -0.50 1.86
C VAL A 93 -0.57 -0.78 2.00
N VAL A 94 -0.99 -2.05 1.93
CA VAL A 94 -2.39 -2.47 2.10
C VAL A 94 -2.85 -2.27 3.54
N GLU A 95 -2.00 -2.58 4.52
CA GLU A 95 -2.31 -2.44 5.95
C GLU A 95 -2.57 -0.99 6.38
N VAL A 96 -2.01 0.01 5.67
CA VAL A 96 -2.27 1.44 5.94
C VAL A 96 -3.77 1.72 5.96
N GLY A 97 -4.51 1.23 4.96
CA GLY A 97 -5.94 1.46 4.85
C GLY A 97 -6.79 0.49 5.64
N LEU A 98 -6.30 -0.72 5.95
CA LEU A 98 -7.08 -1.77 6.62
C LEU A 98 -7.10 -1.65 8.14
N VAL A 99 -5.95 -1.36 8.75
CA VAL A 99 -5.75 -1.57 10.20
C VAL A 99 -6.75 -0.78 11.07
N ASP A 100 -7.15 0.41 10.63
CA ASP A 100 -8.10 1.28 11.32
C ASP A 100 -9.40 1.51 10.52
N MET A 101 -9.68 0.72 9.48
CA MET A 101 -10.77 1.01 8.55
C MET A 101 -12.17 1.00 9.19
N TYR A 102 -12.32 0.31 10.32
CA TYR A 102 -13.54 0.26 11.11
C TYR A 102 -13.63 1.38 12.18
N GLY A 103 -12.78 2.41 12.07
CA GLY A 103 -12.81 3.58 12.94
C GLY A 103 -12.07 3.38 14.27
N GLN A 104 -11.08 2.49 14.31
CA GLN A 104 -10.16 2.45 15.44
C GLN A 104 -9.31 3.73 15.45
N ASP A 105 -9.06 4.26 16.64
CA ASP A 105 -8.23 5.44 16.85
C ASP A 105 -6.83 4.96 17.24
N SER A 106 -6.01 4.63 16.25
CA SER A 106 -4.66 4.15 16.48
C SER A 106 -3.62 4.92 15.67
N THR A 107 -2.35 4.71 16.03
CA THR A 107 -1.21 5.22 15.28
C THR A 107 -0.73 4.22 14.22
N LEU A 108 -1.42 3.10 14.03
CA LEU A 108 -0.98 2.01 13.17
C LEU A 108 -0.91 2.37 11.68
N PRO A 109 -1.87 3.13 11.09
CA PRO A 109 -1.74 3.55 9.68
C PRO A 109 -0.45 4.32 9.43
N ARG A 110 -0.09 5.21 10.37
CA ARG A 110 1.16 5.99 10.29
C ARG A 110 2.40 5.13 10.55
N HIS A 111 2.29 4.11 11.41
CA HIS A 111 3.35 3.14 11.60
C HIS A 111 3.66 2.41 10.29
N PHE A 112 2.64 1.92 9.59
CA PHE A 112 2.80 1.26 8.29
C PHE A 112 3.36 2.19 7.23
N VAL A 113 2.92 3.45 7.18
CA VAL A 113 3.54 4.46 6.29
C VAL A 113 5.03 4.63 6.60
N ALA A 114 5.42 4.71 7.87
CA ALA A 114 6.83 4.82 8.24
C ALA A 114 7.65 3.57 7.85
N GLN A 115 7.06 2.36 7.93
CA GLN A 115 7.69 1.14 7.42
C GLN A 115 7.89 1.20 5.91
N VAL A 116 6.87 1.63 5.17
CA VAL A 116 6.94 1.83 3.71
C VAL A 116 8.06 2.80 3.34
N GLU A 117 8.12 3.97 4.01
CA GLU A 117 9.20 4.96 3.79
C GLU A 117 10.58 4.35 4.04
N ALA A 118 10.77 3.64 5.16
CA ALA A 118 12.03 2.99 5.49
C ALA A 118 12.42 1.91 4.46
N MET A 119 11.46 1.21 3.85
CA MET A 119 11.72 0.25 2.78
C MET A 119 12.21 0.93 1.50
N LEU A 120 11.58 2.05 1.11
CA LEU A 120 12.03 2.85 -0.05
C LEU A 120 13.44 3.39 0.16
N GLU A 121 13.71 3.95 1.34
CA GLU A 121 15.04 4.48 1.69
C GLU A 121 16.12 3.39 1.61
N ARG A 122 15.85 2.19 2.14
CA ARG A 122 16.77 1.04 2.05
C ARG A 122 16.99 0.57 0.61
N ALA A 123 16.01 0.77 -0.26
CA ALA A 123 16.11 0.51 -1.70
C ALA A 123 16.72 1.69 -2.49
N SER A 124 17.16 2.76 -1.81
CA SER A 124 17.65 4.01 -2.44
C SER A 124 16.64 4.65 -3.40
N VAL A 125 15.34 4.54 -3.08
CA VAL A 125 14.24 5.16 -3.83
C VAL A 125 13.88 6.47 -3.14
N GLU A 126 13.77 7.55 -3.91
CA GLU A 126 13.32 8.85 -3.38
C GLU A 126 11.86 8.76 -2.91
N LEU A 127 11.58 9.31 -1.73
CA LEU A 127 10.21 9.38 -1.20
C LEU A 127 9.36 10.36 -2.02
N PRO A 128 8.07 10.04 -2.28
CA PRO A 128 7.15 10.98 -2.90
C PRO A 128 7.03 12.30 -2.12
N ARG A 129 6.89 13.43 -2.83
CA ARG A 129 6.89 14.77 -2.22
C ARG A 129 5.62 15.07 -1.42
N ASP A 130 4.54 14.33 -1.65
CA ASP A 130 3.23 14.55 -1.04
C ASP A 130 3.12 13.90 0.35
N ARG A 131 4.20 13.98 1.14
CA ARG A 131 4.23 13.47 2.50
C ARG A 131 3.25 14.30 3.35
N HIS A 132 2.09 13.72 3.68
CA HIS A 132 1.13 14.39 4.55
C HIS A 132 1.78 14.66 5.93
N PRO A 133 1.65 15.89 6.47
CA PRO A 133 2.29 16.25 7.72
C PRO A 133 1.81 15.36 8.88
N ALA A 134 2.73 15.15 9.82
CA ALA A 134 2.50 14.43 11.08
C ALA A 134 1.33 15.06 11.86
#